data_AF-A0A9P3H1Q3-F1
#
_entry.id   AF-A0A9P3H1Q3-F1
#
_cell.length_a   1.000
_cell.length_b   1.000
_cell.length_c   1.000
_cell.angle_alpha   90.00
_cell.angle_beta   90.00
_cell.angle_gamma   90.00
#
_symmetry.space_group_name_H-M   'P 1'
#
loop_
_entity.id
_entity.type
_entity.pdbx_description
1 polymer ?
#
loop_
_entity_poly.entity_id
_entity_poly.type
_entity_poly.pdbx_seq_one_letter_code
_entity_poly.pdbx_strand_id
1 'polypeptide(L)'
;MRSFLLISAAIVLAQASPILFERATCSDLPSDSRLDCGSIGSTESTCTASSCCWTPVYDGGAWCYYTSPSNSTRPAAPDRNTIATWLNNQYSYSVTQLLNALAPPGAVAGAVVAAQSTSNPDYWYHWARDSSLTMDTIARLYANAIASGDTTNADLYLSKLQAWITFEAGLASRTNPTVNITGNILDNVGEPKFNVDGSAFTGSWGRPQNDGPGLRVRAIKRFLDAYVAATGDTAYATSLSSQLQRDLDYIVRNYANACITGTTCFDLWEEKSAQHWYTEIVQRRGLIAGKDYFSSWVSNSSLVSSYENTASALEGMMADHWNSTAGYINQMMNISGRKSPDAAILLGSIHSFDTDNYNSPTNDQVMLTVWRYARFFKGQFAINQQRSAYAPTVGRYMEDVYNGDDGVNNNGAGAWLLATAGMAEFYYDAATSLFTAGSASVTSNNQQVYEYFGVSASVGGTISGSDLNTLVNNLFGEADAYLDTLSYWMGSDQMMTEQFNPVSGVRQGAHHLTWSYAALITAKFARDTALSTLAGTPTPPITDSCNVAVANRTDCGYVGITQAECQSTTCCWSPLPSGTAGPWCFYAASS
;
A
#
# COMPACT_ATOMS: atom_id res chain seq x y z
N MET A 1 56.95 26.96 30.42
CA MET A 1 56.76 25.50 30.42
C MET A 1 55.66 25.19 31.42
N ARG A 2 54.42 24.97 30.93
CA ARG A 2 53.26 24.65 31.77
C ARG A 2 53.06 23.13 31.67
N SER A 3 53.24 22.42 32.78
CA SER A 3 53.00 20.98 32.87
C SER A 3 51.50 20.70 33.00
N PHE A 4 50.98 19.91 32.06
CA PHE A 4 49.64 19.33 32.10
C PHE A 4 49.63 18.12 33.04
N LEU A 5 48.73 18.10 34.02
CA LEU A 5 48.36 16.88 34.74
C LEU A 5 47.22 16.19 33.97
N LEU A 6 47.47 14.95 33.56
CA LEU A 6 46.50 14.02 32.99
C LEU A 6 45.59 13.47 34.10
N ILE A 7 44.28 13.60 33.92
CA ILE A 7 43.27 12.85 34.70
C ILE A 7 42.95 11.58 33.90
N SER A 8 43.30 10.43 34.46
CA SER A 8 42.91 9.11 33.94
C SER A 8 41.43 8.87 34.22
N ALA A 9 40.60 8.78 33.18
CA ALA A 9 39.23 8.27 33.29
C ALA A 9 39.26 6.74 33.22
N ALA A 10 38.81 6.09 34.29
CA ALA A 10 38.58 4.65 34.32
C ALA A 10 37.37 4.32 33.43
N ILE A 11 37.58 3.53 32.38
CA ILE A 11 36.54 2.95 31.55
C ILE A 11 35.89 1.82 32.37
N VAL A 12 34.68 2.05 32.87
CA VAL A 12 33.81 0.97 33.34
C VAL A 12 33.22 0.31 32.11
N LEU A 13 33.79 -0.83 31.72
CA LEU A 13 33.16 -1.76 30.78
C LEU A 13 31.88 -2.29 31.43
N ALA A 14 30.74 -1.66 31.12
CA ALA A 14 29.44 -2.24 31.38
C ALA A 14 29.31 -3.49 30.51
N GLN A 15 29.49 -4.67 31.10
CA GLN A 15 29.10 -5.92 30.46
C GLN A 15 27.60 -5.87 30.23
N ALA A 16 27.18 -5.78 28.96
CA ALA A 16 25.81 -6.01 28.58
C ALA A 16 25.43 -7.42 29.01
N SER A 17 24.66 -7.53 30.08
CA SER A 17 24.00 -8.79 30.42
C SER A 17 22.96 -9.04 29.33
N PRO A 18 22.93 -10.23 28.70
CA PRO A 18 21.81 -10.57 27.83
C PRO A 18 20.57 -10.56 28.72
N ILE A 19 19.66 -9.63 28.44
CA ILE A 19 18.33 -9.68 29.04
C ILE A 19 17.73 -11.00 28.58
N LEU A 20 17.64 -11.96 29.50
CA LEU A 20 16.88 -13.19 29.33
C LEU A 20 15.41 -12.76 29.19
N PHE A 21 14.99 -12.51 27.95
CA PHE A 21 13.59 -12.45 27.62
C PHE A 21 12.96 -13.78 28.07
N GLU A 22 11.85 -13.73 28.80
CA GLU A 22 10.91 -14.85 28.76
C GLU A 22 10.62 -15.07 27.29
N ARG A 23 11.18 -16.14 26.71
CA ARG A 23 10.88 -16.54 25.34
C ARG A 23 9.37 -16.56 25.22
N ALA A 24 8.82 -15.89 24.20
CA ALA A 24 7.44 -16.14 23.81
C ALA A 24 7.24 -17.65 23.81
N THR A 25 6.28 -18.14 24.61
CA THR A 25 6.06 -19.57 24.77
C THR A 25 5.81 -20.16 23.39
N CYS A 26 6.65 -21.10 22.95
CA CYS A 26 6.45 -21.79 21.69
C CYS A 26 5.21 -22.66 21.79
N SER A 27 4.08 -22.12 21.39
CA SER A 27 2.89 -22.90 21.13
C SER A 27 3.09 -23.71 19.86
N ASP A 28 2.70 -24.98 19.91
CA ASP A 28 2.59 -25.80 18.72
C ASP A 28 1.48 -25.22 17.83
N LEU A 29 1.88 -24.59 16.72
CA LEU A 29 0.95 -24.02 15.76
C LEU A 29 0.61 -25.08 14.71
N PRO A 30 -0.64 -25.15 14.23
CA PRO A 30 -0.98 -25.89 13.02
C PRO A 30 -0.07 -25.48 11.85
N SER A 31 0.25 -26.43 10.98
CA SER A 31 1.23 -26.27 9.89
C SER A 31 0.93 -25.08 8.96
N ASP A 32 -0.33 -24.90 8.59
CA ASP A 32 -0.85 -23.81 7.76
C ASP A 32 -0.72 -22.41 8.40
N SER A 33 -0.56 -22.37 9.72
CA SER A 33 -0.44 -21.15 10.52
C SER A 33 1.01 -20.75 10.78
N ARG A 34 1.98 -21.57 10.36
CA ARG A 34 3.41 -21.33 10.57
C ARG A 34 3.98 -20.43 9.48
N LEU A 35 4.95 -19.59 9.84
CA LEU A 35 5.80 -18.87 8.89
C LEU A 35 7.23 -19.37 9.06
N ASP A 36 7.79 -19.93 7.98
CA ASP A 36 9.16 -20.44 7.98
C ASP A 36 10.16 -19.32 8.24
N CYS A 37 10.99 -19.52 9.26
CA CYS A 37 12.14 -18.68 9.56
C CYS A 37 13.45 -19.48 9.60
N GLY A 38 13.40 -20.77 9.28
CA GLY A 38 14.56 -21.64 9.22
C GLY A 38 15.16 -21.69 7.82
N SER A 39 16.17 -22.53 7.66
CA SER A 39 16.68 -23.02 6.38
C SER A 39 16.38 -24.52 6.21
N ILE A 40 16.49 -25.04 4.99
CA ILE A 40 16.36 -26.48 4.72
C ILE A 40 17.38 -27.23 5.60
N GLY A 41 16.90 -28.21 6.36
CA GLY A 41 17.74 -28.96 7.31
C GLY A 41 17.87 -28.32 8.70
N SER A 42 17.06 -27.29 9.03
CA SER A 42 17.05 -26.70 10.37
C SER A 42 16.73 -27.73 11.45
N THR A 43 17.65 -27.85 12.40
CA THR A 43 17.48 -28.58 13.66
C THR A 43 16.80 -27.70 14.70
N GLU A 44 16.33 -28.28 15.80
CA GLU A 44 15.82 -27.53 16.96
C GLU A 44 16.83 -26.49 17.45
N SER A 45 18.12 -26.86 17.54
CA SER A 45 19.17 -25.94 17.98
C SER A 45 19.39 -24.78 17.02
N THR A 46 19.42 -25.03 15.71
CA THR A 46 19.63 -23.95 14.74
C THR A 46 18.41 -23.04 14.64
N CYS A 47 17.21 -23.60 14.80
CA CYS A 47 15.98 -22.83 14.78
C CYS A 47 15.85 -21.90 16.00
N THR A 48 16.07 -22.45 17.19
CA THR A 48 15.99 -21.67 18.43
C THR A 48 17.11 -20.62 18.54
N ALA A 49 18.26 -20.83 17.88
CA ALA A 49 19.31 -19.82 17.75
C ALA A 49 18.87 -18.62 16.88
N SER A 50 17.98 -18.83 15.91
CA SER A 50 17.35 -17.77 15.10
C SER A 50 16.16 -17.10 15.80
N SER A 51 16.00 -17.30 17.12
CA SER A 51 14.86 -16.79 17.89
C SER A 51 13.48 -17.29 17.40
N CYS A 52 13.46 -18.49 16.82
CA CYS A 52 12.25 -19.14 16.34
C CYS A 52 11.81 -20.33 17.20
N CYS A 53 10.57 -20.76 16.98
CA CYS A 53 10.02 -21.99 17.52
C CYS A 53 10.30 -23.18 16.61
N TRP A 54 10.48 -24.35 17.22
CA TRP A 54 10.73 -25.59 16.50
C TRP A 54 9.76 -26.68 16.94
N THR A 55 9.03 -27.22 15.98
CA THR A 55 8.19 -28.41 16.17
C THR A 55 8.13 -29.15 14.83
N PRO A 56 8.43 -30.46 14.76
CA PRO A 56 8.41 -31.19 13.50
C PRO A 56 6.97 -31.36 12.97
N VAL A 57 6.79 -31.22 11.66
CA VAL A 57 5.52 -31.50 10.94
C VAL A 57 5.80 -32.28 9.67
N TYR A 58 4.91 -33.21 9.31
CA TYR A 58 5.12 -34.14 8.19
C TYR A 58 4.21 -33.89 6.99
N ASP A 59 3.46 -32.79 7.00
CA ASP A 59 2.54 -32.35 5.95
C ASP A 59 3.17 -31.30 5.01
N GLY A 60 4.48 -31.08 5.10
CA GLY A 60 5.21 -30.11 4.30
C GLY A 60 5.35 -28.72 4.93
N GLY A 61 4.78 -28.48 6.12
CA GLY A 61 4.94 -27.23 6.84
C GLY A 61 6.34 -26.96 7.39
N ALA A 62 6.54 -25.72 7.84
CA ALA A 62 7.79 -25.29 8.43
C ALA A 62 8.03 -25.95 9.80
N TRP A 63 9.17 -26.66 9.95
CA TRP A 63 9.61 -27.16 11.24
C TRP A 63 10.09 -26.02 12.15
N CYS A 64 10.72 -25.02 11.55
CA CYS A 64 11.21 -23.83 12.21
C CYS A 64 10.33 -22.64 11.85
N TYR A 65 9.69 -22.01 12.83
CA TYR A 65 8.67 -20.99 12.57
C TYR A 65 8.72 -19.81 13.54
N TYR A 66 8.35 -18.62 13.06
CA TYR A 66 8.20 -17.46 13.93
C TYR A 66 7.12 -17.69 14.99
N THR A 67 7.33 -17.15 16.19
CA THR A 67 6.33 -17.19 17.26
C THR A 67 5.08 -16.43 16.83
N SER A 68 3.94 -17.11 16.74
CA SER A 68 2.63 -16.47 16.77
C SER A 68 2.05 -16.68 18.17
N PRO A 69 1.47 -15.67 18.82
CA PRO A 69 0.76 -15.90 20.08
C PRO A 69 -0.34 -16.94 19.84
N SER A 70 -0.29 -18.08 20.56
CA SER A 70 -1.31 -19.15 20.49
C SER A 70 -2.75 -18.65 20.66
N ASN A 71 -2.92 -17.53 21.37
CA ASN A 71 -4.19 -16.86 21.62
C ASN A 71 -4.24 -15.48 20.97
N SER A 72 -3.98 -15.35 19.67
CA SER A 72 -4.23 -14.10 18.95
C SER A 72 -5.73 -13.92 18.68
N THR A 73 -6.52 -13.77 19.73
CA THR A 73 -7.92 -13.34 19.58
C THR A 73 -7.96 -11.99 18.87
N ARG A 74 -9.00 -11.80 18.06
CA ARG A 74 -9.27 -10.52 17.41
C ARG A 74 -9.29 -9.38 18.45
N PRO A 75 -8.64 -8.23 18.21
CA PRO A 75 -8.74 -7.09 19.11
C PRO A 75 -10.20 -6.66 19.25
N ALA A 76 -10.56 -6.20 20.45
CA ALA A 76 -11.85 -5.57 20.65
C ALA A 76 -11.89 -4.25 19.86
N ALA A 77 -13.03 -3.96 19.23
CA ALA A 77 -13.22 -2.68 18.58
C ALA A 77 -13.18 -1.56 19.65
N PRO A 78 -12.36 -0.52 19.47
CA PRO A 78 -12.30 0.61 20.40
C PRO A 78 -13.56 1.48 20.28
N ASP A 79 -13.71 2.43 21.22
CA ASP A 79 -14.79 3.41 21.15
C ASP A 79 -14.62 4.35 19.93
N ARG A 80 -15.64 4.37 19.05
CA ARG A 80 -15.59 5.10 17.78
C ARG A 80 -15.42 6.62 17.96
N ASN A 81 -15.96 7.19 19.05
CA ASN A 81 -15.88 8.64 19.31
C ASN A 81 -14.49 9.05 19.78
N THR A 82 -13.84 8.20 20.57
CA THR A 82 -12.46 8.36 21.00
C THR A 82 -11.52 8.37 19.80
N ILE A 83 -11.65 7.39 18.91
CA ILE A 83 -10.87 7.33 17.66
C ILE A 83 -11.15 8.53 16.76
N ALA A 84 -12.42 8.89 16.57
CA ALA A 84 -12.78 10.04 15.73
C ALA A 84 -12.17 11.35 16.26
N THR A 85 -12.16 11.55 17.58
CA THR A 85 -11.59 12.74 18.20
C THR A 85 -10.09 12.84 17.96
N TRP A 86 -9.34 11.76 18.24
CA TRP A 86 -7.90 11.72 17.97
C TRP A 86 -7.59 11.90 16.49
N LEU A 87 -8.28 11.15 15.62
CA LEU A 87 -8.03 11.14 14.19
C LEU A 87 -8.32 12.49 13.55
N ASN A 88 -9.37 13.19 13.96
CA ASN A 88 -9.68 14.53 13.45
C ASN A 88 -8.60 15.55 13.85
N ASN A 89 -8.15 15.52 15.10
CA ASN A 89 -7.06 16.40 15.56
C ASN A 89 -5.75 16.09 14.84
N GLN A 90 -5.41 14.82 14.69
CA GLN A 90 -4.22 14.38 13.99
C GLN A 90 -4.30 14.69 12.50
N TYR A 91 -5.46 14.52 11.85
CA TYR A 91 -5.67 14.83 10.44
C TYR A 91 -5.35 16.30 10.11
N SER A 92 -5.87 17.25 10.90
CA SER A 92 -5.57 18.67 10.70
C SER A 92 -4.07 18.98 10.79
N TYR A 93 -3.38 18.34 11.73
CA TYR A 93 -1.92 18.46 11.85
C TYR A 93 -1.21 17.80 10.65
N SER A 94 -1.60 16.59 10.27
CA SER A 94 -1.03 15.84 9.15
C SER A 94 -1.16 16.59 7.83
N VAL A 95 -2.32 17.20 7.53
CA VAL A 95 -2.50 18.02 6.32
C VAL A 95 -1.56 19.22 6.33
N THR A 96 -1.39 19.87 7.49
CA THR A 96 -0.45 20.99 7.64
C THR A 96 1.00 20.55 7.41
N GLN A 97 1.43 19.43 8.00
CA GLN A 97 2.79 18.94 7.83
C GLN A 97 3.05 18.42 6.42
N LEU A 98 2.06 17.80 5.79
CA LEU A 98 2.14 17.39 4.40
C LEU A 98 2.36 18.62 3.51
N LEU A 99 1.57 19.70 3.66
CA LEU A 99 1.78 20.96 2.94
C LEU A 99 3.14 21.62 3.22
N ASN A 100 3.67 21.51 4.45
CA ASN A 100 5.00 22.02 4.79
C ASN A 100 6.14 21.28 4.08
N ALA A 101 5.90 20.04 3.62
CA ALA A 101 6.88 19.27 2.85
C ALA A 101 6.94 19.68 1.36
N LEU A 102 5.98 20.50 0.88
CA LEU A 102 5.89 20.93 -0.51
C LEU A 102 6.61 22.26 -0.70
N ALA A 103 7.79 22.20 -1.33
CA ALA A 103 8.72 23.30 -1.54
C ALA A 103 9.06 24.06 -0.24
N PRO A 104 9.56 23.37 0.80
CA PRO A 104 10.02 24.03 2.03
C PRO A 104 11.19 24.97 1.73
N PRO A 105 11.54 25.90 2.65
CA PRO A 105 12.70 26.78 2.48
C PRO A 105 13.98 25.98 2.12
N GLY A 106 14.59 26.32 0.98
CA GLY A 106 15.76 25.61 0.43
C GLY A 106 15.44 24.61 -0.69
N ALA A 107 14.18 24.29 -0.91
CA ALA A 107 13.71 23.51 -2.05
C ALA A 107 13.13 24.43 -3.14
N VAL A 108 13.19 24.01 -4.40
CA VAL A 108 12.53 24.74 -5.50
C VAL A 108 11.02 24.44 -5.55
N ALA A 109 10.26 25.31 -6.21
CA ALA A 109 8.81 25.13 -6.37
C ALA A 109 8.49 23.76 -6.99
N GLY A 110 7.51 23.06 -6.40
CA GLY A 110 7.07 21.74 -6.84
C GLY A 110 7.87 20.56 -6.28
N ALA A 111 9.04 20.77 -5.69
CA ALA A 111 9.76 19.70 -5.01
C ALA A 111 9.01 19.27 -3.73
N VAL A 112 8.97 17.97 -3.44
CA VAL A 112 8.40 17.40 -2.22
C VAL A 112 9.54 16.74 -1.45
N VAL A 113 9.79 17.12 -0.20
CA VAL A 113 10.81 16.46 0.62
C VAL A 113 10.23 15.21 1.27
N ALA A 114 11.00 14.11 1.29
CA ALA A 114 10.58 12.88 1.97
C ALA A 114 10.46 13.10 3.48
N ALA A 115 11.41 13.83 4.08
CA ALA A 115 11.34 14.26 5.47
C ALA A 115 12.10 15.58 5.70
N GLN A 116 11.89 16.21 6.86
CA GLN A 116 12.65 17.40 7.27
C GLN A 116 14.04 17.06 7.88
N SER A 117 14.36 15.77 7.97
CA SER A 117 15.63 15.28 8.51
C SER A 117 16.77 15.45 7.50
N THR A 118 17.82 16.19 7.87
CA THR A 118 19.02 16.44 7.04
C THR A 118 20.24 15.64 7.51
N SER A 119 20.10 14.83 8.56
CA SER A 119 21.16 13.99 9.11
C SER A 119 20.55 12.90 10.00
N ASN A 120 21.11 11.69 9.97
CA ASN A 120 20.79 10.58 10.88
C ASN A 120 19.28 10.32 11.09
N PRO A 121 18.53 10.00 10.02
CA PRO A 121 18.98 9.81 8.64
C PRO A 121 18.82 11.09 7.78
N ASP A 122 19.60 11.22 6.71
CA ASP A 122 19.47 12.33 5.74
C ASP A 122 18.44 11.99 4.66
N TYR A 123 17.23 12.54 4.82
CA TYR A 123 16.06 12.33 3.98
C TYR A 123 15.63 13.63 3.27
N TRP A 124 16.51 14.64 3.22
CA TRP A 124 16.26 15.92 2.58
C TRP A 124 16.45 15.84 1.05
N TYR A 125 15.66 14.97 0.41
CA TYR A 125 15.62 14.81 -1.04
C TYR A 125 14.19 14.65 -1.53
N HIS A 126 14.03 14.83 -2.83
CA HIS A 126 12.80 14.51 -3.54
C HIS A 126 12.88 13.07 -4.03
N TRP A 127 12.07 12.17 -3.47
CA TRP A 127 11.88 10.82 -4.00
C TRP A 127 10.65 10.78 -4.92
N ALA A 128 10.79 10.15 -6.08
CA ALA A 128 9.71 10.03 -7.07
C ALA A 128 8.49 9.26 -6.52
N ARG A 129 8.71 8.23 -5.69
CA ARG A 129 7.64 7.48 -5.02
C ARG A 129 6.93 8.33 -3.98
N ASP A 130 7.67 8.86 -3.02
CA ASP A 130 7.14 9.65 -1.91
C ASP A 130 6.41 10.91 -2.41
N SER A 131 6.97 11.60 -3.41
CA SER A 131 6.33 12.75 -4.04
C SER A 131 5.03 12.34 -4.73
N SER A 132 5.02 11.25 -5.51
CA SER A 132 3.82 10.79 -6.20
C SER A 132 2.70 10.37 -5.24
N LEU A 133 3.01 9.63 -4.17
CA LEU A 133 2.03 9.24 -3.14
C LEU A 133 1.49 10.44 -2.35
N THR A 134 2.37 11.39 -2.03
CA THR A 134 2.00 12.64 -1.37
C THR A 134 1.08 13.47 -2.26
N MET A 135 1.40 13.59 -3.55
CA MET A 135 0.64 14.41 -4.47
C MET A 135 -0.66 13.75 -4.92
N ASP A 136 -0.75 12.42 -4.92
CA ASP A 136 -2.04 11.70 -5.00
C ASP A 136 -2.95 12.06 -3.82
N THR A 137 -2.38 12.16 -2.61
CA THR A 137 -3.12 12.60 -1.41
C THR A 137 -3.59 14.05 -1.54
N ILE A 138 -2.76 14.95 -2.07
CA ILE A 138 -3.16 16.33 -2.39
C ILE A 138 -4.25 16.36 -3.47
N ALA A 139 -4.20 15.49 -4.48
CA ALA A 139 -5.24 15.40 -5.50
C ALA A 139 -6.61 14.99 -4.90
N ARG A 140 -6.61 14.08 -3.91
CA ARG A 140 -7.83 13.74 -3.15
C ARG A 140 -8.33 14.90 -2.29
N LEU A 141 -7.42 15.63 -1.62
CA LEU A 141 -7.75 16.84 -0.87
C LEU A 141 -8.36 17.92 -1.78
N TYR A 142 -7.81 18.10 -2.98
CA TYR A 142 -8.36 18.99 -4.01
C TYR A 142 -9.78 18.59 -4.40
N ALA A 143 -10.00 17.31 -4.74
CA ALA A 143 -11.34 16.81 -5.08
C ALA A 143 -12.35 17.01 -3.93
N ASN A 144 -11.94 16.77 -2.69
CA ASN A 144 -12.79 16.99 -1.52
C ASN A 144 -13.12 18.48 -1.31
N ALA A 145 -12.13 19.37 -1.47
CA ALA A 145 -12.34 20.81 -1.35
C ALA A 145 -13.31 21.34 -2.42
N ILE A 146 -13.20 20.85 -3.66
CA ILE A 146 -14.17 21.14 -4.73
C ILE A 146 -15.56 20.65 -4.34
N ALA A 147 -15.69 19.39 -3.91
CA ALA A 147 -16.97 18.79 -3.54
C ALA A 147 -17.66 19.51 -2.37
N SER A 148 -16.89 20.06 -1.43
CA SER A 148 -17.42 20.83 -0.30
C SER A 148 -17.60 22.32 -0.57
N GLY A 149 -17.23 22.81 -1.75
CA GLY A 149 -17.26 24.24 -2.09
C GLY A 149 -16.21 25.09 -1.36
N ASP A 150 -15.14 24.48 -0.83
CA ASP A 150 -14.02 25.17 -0.19
C ASP A 150 -13.03 25.68 -1.26
N THR A 151 -13.36 26.83 -1.84
CA THR A 151 -12.57 27.43 -2.93
C THR A 151 -11.16 27.81 -2.49
N THR A 152 -10.96 28.19 -1.22
CA THR A 152 -9.64 28.61 -0.72
C THR A 152 -8.65 27.45 -0.69
N ASN A 153 -9.07 26.30 -0.14
CA ASN A 153 -8.23 25.12 -0.16
C ASN A 153 -8.13 24.50 -1.55
N ALA A 154 -9.19 24.54 -2.37
CA ALA A 154 -9.12 24.09 -3.75
C ALA A 154 -8.05 24.85 -4.56
N ASP A 155 -8.02 26.18 -4.47
CA ASP A 155 -6.99 27.01 -5.14
C ASP A 155 -5.58 26.73 -4.61
N LEU A 156 -5.45 26.56 -3.29
CA LEU A 156 -4.18 26.17 -2.67
C LEU A 156 -3.68 24.84 -3.24
N TYR A 157 -4.47 23.78 -3.18
CA TYR A 157 -4.07 22.45 -3.66
C TYR A 157 -3.82 22.43 -5.17
N LEU A 158 -4.63 23.13 -5.96
CA LEU A 158 -4.40 23.30 -7.39
C LEU A 158 -3.02 23.90 -7.68
N SER A 159 -2.66 24.99 -6.99
CA SER A 159 -1.35 25.62 -7.18
C SER A 159 -0.18 24.68 -6.84
N LYS A 160 -0.35 23.84 -5.81
CA LYS A 160 0.64 22.84 -5.39
C LYS A 160 0.79 21.73 -6.43
N LEU A 161 -0.32 21.19 -6.93
CA LEU A 161 -0.34 20.15 -7.96
C LEU A 161 0.31 20.62 -9.26
N GLN A 162 -0.05 21.82 -9.73
CA GLN A 162 0.53 22.39 -10.96
C GLN A 162 2.03 22.67 -10.82
N ALA A 163 2.48 23.16 -9.66
CA ALA A 163 3.90 23.36 -9.38
C ALA A 163 4.67 22.03 -9.39
N TRP A 164 4.15 20.98 -8.75
CA TRP A 164 4.75 19.65 -8.76
C TRP A 164 4.82 19.06 -10.18
N ILE A 165 3.73 19.10 -10.95
CA ILE A 165 3.69 18.63 -12.35
C ILE A 165 4.76 19.33 -13.18
N THR A 166 4.92 20.64 -13.01
CA THR A 166 5.94 21.44 -13.68
C THR A 166 7.35 21.03 -13.27
N PHE A 167 7.57 20.77 -11.97
CA PHE A 167 8.85 20.30 -11.45
C PHE A 167 9.24 18.93 -12.03
N GLU A 168 8.32 17.95 -11.99
CA GLU A 168 8.52 16.60 -12.56
C GLU A 168 8.84 16.66 -14.07
N ALA A 169 8.14 17.52 -14.82
CA ALA A 169 8.41 17.73 -16.24
C ALA A 169 9.85 18.24 -16.47
N GLY A 170 10.32 19.11 -15.56
CA GLY A 170 11.70 19.59 -15.56
C GLY A 170 12.72 18.49 -15.28
N LEU A 171 12.45 17.57 -14.35
CA LEU A 171 13.32 16.44 -14.05
C LEU A 171 13.46 15.48 -15.23
N ALA A 172 12.35 15.22 -15.94
CA ALA A 172 12.28 14.39 -17.13
C ALA A 172 13.16 14.88 -18.30
N SER A 173 13.71 16.09 -18.23
CA SER A 173 14.66 16.63 -19.22
C SER A 173 16.14 16.50 -18.81
N ARG A 174 16.42 16.06 -17.58
CA ARG A 174 17.78 16.01 -17.00
C ARG A 174 18.35 14.60 -17.07
N THR A 175 19.63 14.50 -17.45
CA THR A 175 20.38 13.24 -17.35
C THR A 175 20.64 12.91 -15.88
N ASN A 176 20.53 11.64 -15.52
CA ASN A 176 20.82 11.11 -14.19
C ASN A 176 21.49 9.73 -14.27
N PRO A 177 21.97 9.16 -13.16
CA PRO A 177 22.65 7.88 -13.17
C PRO A 177 21.84 6.71 -13.75
N THR A 178 20.51 6.69 -13.62
CA THR A 178 19.66 5.67 -14.28
C THR A 178 19.87 5.63 -15.80
N VAL A 179 19.99 6.78 -16.46
CA VAL A 179 20.26 6.84 -17.91
C VAL A 179 21.56 6.12 -18.28
N ASN A 180 22.58 6.18 -17.43
CA ASN A 180 23.84 5.49 -17.68
C ASN A 180 23.70 3.97 -17.55
N ILE A 181 22.81 3.50 -16.67
CA ILE A 181 22.54 2.08 -16.47
C ILE A 181 21.73 1.51 -17.64
N THR A 182 20.69 2.22 -18.09
CA THR A 182 19.81 1.75 -19.16
C THR A 182 20.34 2.04 -20.56
N GLY A 183 21.25 3.00 -20.71
CA GLY A 183 21.73 3.48 -22.00
C GLY A 183 20.70 4.30 -22.79
N ASN A 184 19.55 4.63 -22.20
CA ASN A 184 18.46 5.35 -22.84
C ASN A 184 18.17 6.68 -22.12
N ILE A 185 18.32 7.80 -22.85
CA ILE A 185 18.11 9.14 -22.30
C ILE A 185 16.68 9.41 -21.82
N LEU A 186 15.71 8.63 -22.30
CA LEU A 186 14.31 8.78 -21.91
C LEU A 186 13.95 8.06 -20.60
N ASP A 187 14.89 7.30 -20.04
CA ASP A 187 14.65 6.45 -18.87
C ASP A 187 15.03 7.13 -17.54
N ASN A 188 15.38 8.42 -17.59
CA ASN A 188 15.65 9.23 -16.42
C ASN A 188 14.48 9.30 -15.42
N VAL A 189 13.25 9.06 -15.88
CA VAL A 189 12.05 9.00 -15.04
C VAL A 189 12.03 7.84 -14.03
N GLY A 190 12.90 6.84 -14.20
CA GLY A 190 13.11 5.71 -13.26
C GLY A 190 14.20 5.96 -12.21
N GLU A 191 14.77 7.16 -12.12
CA GLU A 191 15.65 7.53 -11.01
C GLU A 191 14.83 7.69 -9.72
N PRO A 192 15.23 7.05 -8.61
CA PRO A 192 14.45 7.06 -7.38
C PRO A 192 14.33 8.45 -6.74
N LYS A 193 15.43 9.22 -6.76
CA LYS A 193 15.53 10.47 -6.02
C LYS A 193 16.40 11.54 -6.69
N PHE A 194 16.11 12.79 -6.33
CA PHE A 194 16.75 14.01 -6.81
C PHE A 194 17.01 14.94 -5.63
N ASN A 195 18.00 15.83 -5.76
CA ASN A 195 18.17 16.91 -4.79
C ASN A 195 16.94 17.84 -4.84
N VAL A 196 16.66 18.52 -3.72
CA VAL A 196 15.48 19.39 -3.60
C VAL A 196 15.53 20.65 -4.46
N ASP A 197 16.68 20.96 -5.06
CA ASP A 197 16.86 21.98 -6.09
C ASP A 197 16.58 21.46 -7.52
N GLY A 198 16.19 20.18 -7.62
CA GLY A 198 15.92 19.42 -8.83
C GLY A 198 17.16 18.83 -9.50
N SER A 199 18.38 19.10 -9.02
CA SER A 199 19.58 18.52 -9.62
C SER A 199 19.62 16.99 -9.39
N ALA A 200 20.29 16.27 -10.29
CA ALA A 200 20.41 14.82 -10.17
C ALA A 200 21.22 14.46 -8.92
N PHE A 201 20.74 13.46 -8.17
CA PHE A 201 21.51 12.85 -7.09
C PHE A 201 22.55 11.91 -7.70
N THR A 202 23.84 12.27 -7.62
CA THR A 202 24.94 11.53 -8.28
C THR A 202 25.62 10.49 -7.39
N GLY A 203 25.22 10.39 -6.12
CA GLY A 203 25.75 9.42 -5.16
C GLY A 203 25.34 7.97 -5.49
N SER A 204 26.01 7.01 -4.85
CA SER A 204 25.60 5.59 -4.92
C SER A 204 24.22 5.40 -4.28
N TRP A 205 23.38 4.59 -4.90
CA TRP A 205 21.99 4.36 -4.47
C TRP A 205 21.42 3.10 -5.12
N GLY A 206 20.38 2.51 -4.52
CA GLY A 206 19.61 1.42 -5.10
C GLY A 206 18.74 1.92 -6.26
N ARG A 207 19.29 1.91 -7.48
CA ARG A 207 18.65 2.42 -8.70
C ARG A 207 18.77 1.43 -9.89
N PRO A 208 17.89 1.53 -10.89
CA PRO A 208 16.64 2.31 -10.91
C PRO A 208 15.60 1.77 -9.92
N GLN A 209 14.56 2.55 -9.63
CA GLN A 209 13.33 2.09 -8.98
C GLN A 209 12.16 2.41 -9.89
N ASN A 210 11.44 1.37 -10.30
CA ASN A 210 10.57 1.45 -11.48
C ASN A 210 9.10 1.68 -11.13
N ASP A 211 8.80 1.87 -9.84
CA ASP A 211 7.48 2.12 -9.27
C ASP A 211 7.05 3.59 -9.43
N GLY A 212 8.00 4.53 -9.33
CA GLY A 212 7.77 5.97 -9.41
C GLY A 212 6.93 6.42 -10.62
N PRO A 213 7.26 6.03 -11.86
CA PRO A 213 6.48 6.42 -13.05
C PRO A 213 5.00 6.03 -13.00
N GLY A 214 4.68 4.83 -12.51
CA GLY A 214 3.28 4.37 -12.41
C GLY A 214 2.49 5.16 -11.38
N LEU A 215 3.11 5.42 -10.22
CA LEU A 215 2.54 6.25 -9.15
C LEU A 215 2.32 7.70 -9.61
N ARG A 216 3.30 8.29 -10.32
CA ARG A 216 3.21 9.65 -10.85
C ARG A 216 2.07 9.81 -11.84
N VAL A 217 1.93 8.88 -12.79
CA VAL A 217 0.82 8.87 -13.75
C VAL A 217 -0.53 8.79 -13.04
N ARG A 218 -0.67 7.91 -12.04
CA ARG A 218 -1.90 7.78 -11.25
C ARG A 218 -2.26 9.09 -10.55
N ALA A 219 -1.30 9.71 -9.86
CA ALA A 219 -1.52 10.96 -9.13
C ALA A 219 -1.97 12.10 -10.06
N ILE A 220 -1.29 12.26 -11.21
CA ILE A 220 -1.65 13.28 -12.21
C ILE A 220 -3.05 13.01 -12.77
N LYS A 221 -3.37 11.76 -13.15
CA LYS A 221 -4.69 11.42 -13.70
C LYS A 221 -5.80 11.69 -12.68
N ARG A 222 -5.62 11.30 -11.41
CA ARG A 222 -6.59 11.55 -10.33
C ARG A 222 -6.87 13.05 -10.16
N PHE A 223 -5.82 13.87 -10.19
CA PHE A 223 -5.98 15.33 -10.16
C PHE A 223 -6.76 15.84 -11.39
N LEU A 224 -6.37 15.41 -12.59
CA LEU A 224 -6.99 15.89 -13.83
C LEU A 224 -8.47 15.51 -13.91
N ASP A 225 -8.88 14.36 -13.39
CA ASP A 225 -10.30 13.98 -13.33
C ASP A 225 -11.11 14.99 -12.52
N ALA A 226 -10.64 15.34 -11.32
CA ALA A 226 -11.28 16.35 -10.49
C ALA A 226 -11.23 17.75 -11.12
N TYR A 227 -10.09 18.12 -11.71
CA TYR A 227 -9.88 19.43 -12.34
C TYR A 227 -10.79 19.64 -13.55
N VAL A 228 -10.84 18.67 -14.47
CA VAL A 228 -11.67 18.74 -15.67
C VAL A 228 -13.15 18.70 -15.29
N ALA A 229 -13.56 17.88 -14.32
CA ALA A 229 -14.93 17.86 -13.83
C ALA A 229 -15.36 19.22 -13.25
N ALA A 230 -14.46 19.91 -12.54
CA ALA A 230 -14.74 21.20 -11.93
C ALA A 230 -14.71 22.39 -12.91
N THR A 231 -13.83 22.36 -13.91
CA THR A 231 -13.51 23.53 -14.76
C THR A 231 -13.93 23.40 -16.22
N GLY A 232 -14.09 22.17 -16.72
CA GLY A 232 -14.25 21.88 -18.14
C GLY A 232 -12.97 22.06 -18.97
N ASP A 233 -11.82 22.38 -18.36
CA ASP A 233 -10.57 22.66 -19.08
C ASP A 233 -9.83 21.38 -19.48
N THR A 234 -10.29 20.79 -20.58
CA THR A 234 -9.61 19.65 -21.22
C THR A 234 -8.32 20.04 -21.93
N ALA A 235 -8.11 21.33 -22.24
CA ALA A 235 -6.90 21.79 -22.92
C ALA A 235 -5.67 21.66 -22.03
N TYR A 236 -5.79 22.03 -20.74
CA TYR A 236 -4.73 21.79 -19.77
C TYR A 236 -4.45 20.29 -19.63
N ALA A 237 -5.48 19.45 -19.52
CA ALA A 237 -5.30 18.00 -19.47
C ALA A 237 -4.51 17.50 -20.68
N THR A 238 -4.95 17.76 -21.91
CA THR A 238 -4.27 17.35 -23.15
C THR A 238 -2.81 17.85 -23.24
N SER A 239 -2.51 19.03 -22.69
CA SER A 239 -1.16 19.60 -22.69
C SER A 239 -0.11 18.73 -21.96
N LEU A 240 -0.55 17.87 -21.03
CA LEU A 240 0.33 16.99 -20.25
C LEU A 240 0.63 15.65 -20.94
N SER A 241 0.12 15.43 -22.15
CA SER A 241 0.24 14.14 -22.87
C SER A 241 1.67 13.67 -23.07
N SER A 242 2.59 14.56 -23.45
CA SER A 242 4.00 14.19 -23.64
C SER A 242 4.71 13.80 -22.34
N GLN A 243 4.33 14.39 -21.22
CA GLN A 243 4.90 14.05 -19.90
C GLN A 243 4.41 12.67 -19.46
N LEU A 244 3.09 12.43 -19.50
CA LEU A 244 2.52 11.14 -19.11
C LEU A 244 2.94 10.00 -20.05
N GLN A 245 3.03 10.27 -21.35
CA GLN A 245 3.53 9.29 -22.31
C GLN A 245 4.97 8.86 -21.97
N ARG A 246 5.83 9.77 -21.50
CA ARG A 246 7.21 9.43 -21.14
C ARG A 246 7.27 8.42 -20.00
N ASP A 247 6.47 8.62 -18.96
CA ASP A 247 6.38 7.70 -17.82
C ASP A 247 5.82 6.33 -18.24
N LEU A 248 4.76 6.33 -19.03
CA LEU A 248 4.14 5.09 -19.50
C LEU A 248 5.05 4.32 -20.46
N ASP A 249 5.70 5.01 -21.40
CA ASP A 249 6.61 4.39 -22.35
C ASP A 249 7.86 3.84 -21.64
N TYR A 250 8.29 4.45 -20.52
CA TYR A 250 9.32 3.87 -19.67
C TYR A 250 8.89 2.52 -19.09
N ILE A 251 7.66 2.42 -18.56
CA ILE A 251 7.10 1.17 -18.05
C ILE A 251 7.06 0.13 -19.18
N VAL A 252 6.50 0.48 -20.34
CA VAL A 252 6.40 -0.41 -21.51
C VAL A 252 7.76 -0.95 -21.94
N ARG A 253 8.83 -0.13 -21.92
CA ARG A 253 10.18 -0.57 -22.28
C ARG A 253 10.82 -1.49 -21.24
N ASN A 254 10.54 -1.26 -19.95
CA ASN A 254 11.34 -1.81 -18.87
C ASN A 254 10.64 -2.87 -18.01
N TYR A 255 9.30 -3.03 -18.07
CA TYR A 255 8.58 -3.95 -17.17
C TYR A 255 9.14 -5.39 -17.18
N ALA A 256 9.46 -5.92 -18.36
CA ALA A 256 10.00 -7.28 -18.53
C ALA A 256 11.53 -7.36 -18.52
N ASN A 257 12.21 -6.23 -18.75
CA ASN A 257 13.68 -6.17 -18.87
C ASN A 257 14.37 -5.69 -17.59
N ALA A 258 13.61 -5.11 -16.68
CA ALA A 258 14.08 -4.79 -15.35
C ALA A 258 14.22 -6.07 -14.53
N CYS A 259 15.19 -6.08 -13.61
CA CYS A 259 15.30 -7.12 -12.58
C CYS A 259 15.65 -8.53 -13.10
N ILE A 260 16.17 -8.65 -14.32
CA ILE A 260 16.66 -9.92 -14.88
C ILE A 260 18.18 -9.98 -14.79
N THR A 261 18.79 -11.12 -15.15
CA THR A 261 20.24 -11.28 -15.06
C THR A 261 20.96 -10.21 -15.88
N GLY A 262 21.74 -9.35 -15.20
CA GLY A 262 22.50 -8.27 -15.83
C GLY A 262 21.83 -6.89 -15.82
N THR A 263 20.58 -6.77 -15.34
CA THR A 263 19.91 -5.48 -15.13
C THR A 263 19.54 -5.30 -13.66
N THR A 264 19.84 -4.13 -13.09
CA THR A 264 19.41 -3.79 -11.73
C THR A 264 18.04 -3.12 -11.76
N CYS A 265 17.30 -3.30 -10.67
CA CYS A 265 16.13 -2.54 -10.29
C CYS A 265 16.04 -2.67 -8.76
N PHE A 266 15.30 -1.83 -8.05
CA PHE A 266 15.18 -1.96 -6.60
C PHE A 266 13.72 -1.87 -6.16
N ASP A 267 13.44 -2.47 -5.01
CA ASP A 267 12.12 -2.43 -4.39
C ASP A 267 11.83 -1.05 -3.78
N LEU A 268 10.58 -0.87 -3.32
CA LEU A 268 10.14 0.35 -2.63
C LEU A 268 10.94 0.66 -1.37
N TRP A 269 11.63 -0.33 -0.80
CA TRP A 269 12.52 -0.19 0.36
C TRP A 269 13.96 0.11 -0.02
N GLU A 270 14.28 0.18 -1.31
CA GLU A 270 15.56 0.59 -1.87
C GLU A 270 16.72 -0.38 -1.58
N GLU A 271 16.41 -1.65 -1.32
CA GLU A 271 17.35 -2.60 -0.68
C GLU A 271 17.76 -3.76 -1.58
N LYS A 272 16.81 -4.34 -2.30
CA LYS A 272 17.03 -5.58 -3.05
C LYS A 272 16.70 -5.40 -4.52
N SER A 273 17.55 -5.97 -5.36
CA SER A 273 17.31 -6.08 -6.79
C SER A 273 16.72 -7.44 -7.12
N ALA A 274 15.43 -7.46 -7.45
CA ALA A 274 14.64 -8.64 -7.82
C ALA A 274 13.37 -8.23 -8.58
N GLN A 275 12.56 -9.17 -9.08
CA GLN A 275 11.21 -8.82 -9.53
C GLN A 275 10.34 -8.55 -8.29
N HIS A 276 9.48 -7.52 -8.34
CA HIS A 276 8.83 -6.97 -7.16
C HIS A 276 7.34 -6.78 -7.38
N TRP A 277 6.51 -7.45 -6.56
CA TRP A 277 5.05 -7.39 -6.70
C TRP A 277 4.50 -5.96 -6.54
N TYR A 278 5.00 -5.20 -5.55
CA TYR A 278 4.62 -3.79 -5.37
C TYR A 278 4.89 -2.94 -6.62
N THR A 279 6.06 -3.11 -7.25
CA THR A 279 6.43 -2.33 -8.44
C THR A 279 5.50 -2.68 -9.60
N GLU A 280 5.21 -3.96 -9.78
CA GLU A 280 4.33 -4.44 -10.85
C GLU A 280 2.89 -3.94 -10.68
N ILE A 281 2.32 -3.97 -9.47
CA ILE A 281 0.93 -3.54 -9.25
C ILE A 281 0.75 -2.03 -9.47
N VAL A 282 1.70 -1.20 -9.02
CA VAL A 282 1.60 0.27 -9.20
C VAL A 282 1.92 0.67 -10.64
N GLN A 283 2.78 -0.06 -11.34
CA GLN A 283 2.97 0.10 -12.79
C GLN A 283 1.70 -0.24 -13.55
N ARG A 284 1.06 -1.37 -13.24
CA ARG A 284 -0.22 -1.79 -13.82
C ARG A 284 -1.27 -0.71 -13.58
N ARG A 285 -1.42 -0.21 -12.35
CA ARG A 285 -2.37 0.87 -12.04
C ARG A 285 -2.08 2.16 -12.82
N GLY A 286 -0.80 2.52 -12.96
CA GLY A 286 -0.36 3.66 -13.78
C GLY A 286 -0.73 3.47 -15.26
N LEU A 287 -0.54 2.28 -15.83
CA LEU A 287 -0.92 1.95 -17.21
C LEU A 287 -2.44 2.02 -17.42
N ILE A 288 -3.25 1.52 -16.49
CA ILE A 288 -4.71 1.65 -16.58
C ILE A 288 -5.12 3.13 -16.48
N ALA A 289 -4.56 3.91 -15.55
CA ALA A 289 -4.82 5.36 -15.49
C ALA A 289 -4.40 6.09 -16.78
N GLY A 290 -3.27 5.68 -17.37
CA GLY A 290 -2.76 6.17 -18.64
C GLY A 290 -3.67 5.83 -19.82
N LYS A 291 -4.14 4.58 -19.93
CA LYS A 291 -5.07 4.19 -21.00
C LYS A 291 -6.35 5.03 -20.96
N ASP A 292 -6.89 5.27 -19.76
CA ASP A 292 -8.08 6.09 -19.56
C ASP A 292 -7.81 7.54 -19.97
N TYR A 293 -6.67 8.12 -19.55
CA TYR A 293 -6.23 9.45 -19.95
C TYR A 293 -6.15 9.60 -21.48
N PHE A 294 -5.45 8.69 -22.16
CA PHE A 294 -5.21 8.78 -23.61
C PHE A 294 -6.48 8.49 -24.41
N SER A 295 -7.39 7.70 -23.87
CA SER A 295 -8.73 7.51 -24.42
C SER A 295 -9.56 8.79 -24.30
N SER A 296 -9.63 9.39 -23.10
CA SER A 296 -10.51 10.53 -22.82
C SER A 296 -10.08 11.85 -23.45
N TRP A 297 -8.79 12.17 -23.48
CA TRP A 297 -8.33 13.54 -23.78
C TRP A 297 -7.35 13.66 -24.95
N VAL A 298 -6.85 12.55 -25.49
CA VAL A 298 -5.87 12.55 -26.60
C VAL A 298 -6.37 11.77 -27.81
N SER A 299 -7.24 10.78 -27.62
CA SER A 299 -7.75 9.89 -28.68
C SER A 299 -6.66 9.13 -29.44
N ASN A 300 -5.70 8.53 -28.70
CA ASN A 300 -4.61 7.74 -29.29
C ASN A 300 -4.80 6.23 -29.04
N SER A 301 -5.52 5.55 -29.94
CA SER A 301 -5.85 4.13 -29.81
C SER A 301 -4.64 3.19 -29.82
N SER A 302 -3.54 3.57 -30.47
CA SER A 302 -2.31 2.77 -30.51
C SER A 302 -1.61 2.74 -29.15
N LEU A 303 -1.51 3.90 -28.47
CA LEU A 303 -0.98 3.97 -27.11
C LEU A 303 -1.90 3.25 -26.13
N VAL A 304 -3.22 3.44 -26.23
CA VAL A 304 -4.20 2.72 -25.38
C VAL A 304 -4.00 1.21 -25.47
N SER A 305 -3.90 0.66 -26.69
CA SER A 305 -3.69 -0.78 -26.91
C SER A 305 -2.35 -1.26 -26.35
N SER A 306 -1.29 -0.45 -26.49
CA SER A 306 0.04 -0.77 -25.95
C SER A 306 0.03 -0.85 -24.42
N TYR A 307 -0.63 0.11 -23.76
CA TYR A 307 -0.73 0.17 -22.31
C TYR A 307 -1.60 -0.95 -21.74
N GLU A 308 -2.69 -1.30 -22.41
CA GLU A 308 -3.54 -2.43 -22.04
C GLU A 308 -2.82 -3.79 -22.16
N ASN A 309 -2.08 -4.00 -23.26
CA ASN A 309 -1.28 -5.21 -23.42
C ASN A 309 -0.18 -5.33 -22.37
N THR A 310 0.48 -4.23 -22.03
CA THR A 310 1.53 -4.20 -21.00
C THR A 310 0.95 -4.44 -19.61
N ALA A 311 -0.21 -3.84 -19.30
CA ALA A 311 -0.90 -4.10 -18.05
C ALA A 311 -1.26 -5.59 -17.92
N SER A 312 -1.81 -6.20 -18.98
CA SER A 312 -2.13 -7.63 -19.01
C SER A 312 -0.91 -8.53 -18.79
N ALA A 313 0.26 -8.14 -19.32
CA ALA A 313 1.50 -8.88 -19.10
C ALA A 313 1.97 -8.80 -17.64
N LEU A 314 1.87 -7.62 -17.01
CA LEU A 314 2.15 -7.44 -15.58
C LEU A 314 1.20 -8.25 -14.70
N GLU A 315 -0.07 -8.40 -15.08
CA GLU A 315 -1.03 -9.24 -14.35
C GLU A 315 -0.62 -10.72 -14.34
N GLY A 316 -0.04 -11.21 -15.43
CA GLY A 316 0.57 -12.55 -15.49
C GLY A 316 1.77 -12.67 -14.56
N MET A 317 2.67 -11.68 -14.56
CA MET A 317 3.85 -11.67 -13.68
C MET A 317 3.46 -11.66 -12.19
N MET A 318 2.49 -10.82 -11.81
CA MET A 318 2.00 -10.74 -10.43
C MET A 318 1.38 -12.06 -9.95
N ALA A 319 0.78 -12.85 -10.84
CA ALA A 319 0.25 -14.17 -10.48
C ALA A 319 1.35 -15.15 -10.05
N ASP A 320 2.55 -15.04 -10.62
CA ASP A 320 3.71 -15.89 -10.28
C ASP A 320 4.25 -15.63 -8.87
N HIS A 321 3.92 -14.47 -8.28
CA HIS A 321 4.30 -14.14 -6.90
C HIS A 321 3.50 -14.92 -5.85
N TRP A 322 2.36 -15.53 -6.21
CA TRP A 322 1.56 -16.32 -5.26
C TRP A 322 2.27 -17.63 -4.89
N ASN A 323 2.65 -17.76 -3.62
CA ASN A 323 3.21 -18.99 -3.08
C ASN A 323 2.12 -19.80 -2.38
N SER A 324 1.48 -20.73 -3.10
CA SER A 324 0.41 -21.57 -2.56
C SER A 324 0.83 -22.48 -1.41
N THR A 325 2.12 -22.86 -1.36
CA THR A 325 2.67 -23.69 -0.27
C THR A 325 2.87 -22.85 0.98
N ALA A 326 3.45 -21.66 0.82
CA ALA A 326 3.69 -20.77 1.93
C ALA A 326 2.40 -20.07 2.39
N GLY A 327 1.42 -19.89 1.51
CA GLY A 327 0.10 -19.29 1.73
C GLY A 327 0.11 -17.76 1.81
N TYR A 328 0.98 -17.10 1.04
CA TYR A 328 1.04 -15.64 0.89
C TYR A 328 1.72 -15.26 -0.44
N ILE A 329 1.53 -14.00 -0.84
CA ILE A 329 2.20 -13.40 -1.99
C ILE A 329 3.64 -13.06 -1.58
N ASN A 330 4.63 -13.60 -2.30
CA ASN A 330 6.02 -13.21 -2.15
C ASN A 330 6.19 -11.79 -2.70
N GLN A 331 6.74 -10.85 -1.92
CA GLN A 331 7.05 -9.52 -2.47
C GLN A 331 8.14 -9.56 -3.54
N MET A 332 9.03 -10.56 -3.51
CA MET A 332 10.16 -10.66 -4.41
C MET A 332 10.36 -12.07 -4.96
N MET A 333 10.73 -12.18 -6.24
CA MET A 333 11.05 -13.47 -6.87
C MET A 333 12.54 -13.75 -6.90
N ASN A 334 12.89 -15.05 -6.89
CA ASN A 334 14.24 -15.55 -7.15
C ASN A 334 15.36 -14.99 -6.24
N ILE A 335 15.02 -14.62 -5.00
CA ILE A 335 15.96 -14.09 -4.02
C ILE A 335 16.13 -15.03 -2.82
N SER A 336 17.30 -14.95 -2.17
CA SER A 336 17.57 -15.62 -0.90
C SER A 336 17.54 -14.63 0.27
N GLY A 337 17.16 -15.10 1.45
CA GLY A 337 17.19 -14.31 2.68
C GLY A 337 15.99 -13.38 2.92
N ARG A 338 14.97 -13.37 2.05
CA ARG A 338 13.64 -12.83 2.35
C ARG A 338 12.59 -13.92 2.16
N LYS A 339 11.91 -14.29 3.25
CA LYS A 339 10.90 -15.34 3.27
C LYS A 339 9.57 -14.84 3.81
N SER A 340 9.54 -13.81 4.64
CA SER A 340 8.30 -13.33 5.23
C SER A 340 7.41 -12.52 4.27
N PRO A 341 6.08 -12.45 4.55
CA PRO A 341 5.21 -11.44 3.97
C PRO A 341 5.75 -10.03 4.23
N ASP A 342 5.59 -9.15 3.24
CA ASP A 342 6.08 -7.78 3.27
C ASP A 342 4.90 -6.79 3.26
N ALA A 343 5.05 -5.68 3.99
CA ALA A 343 4.12 -4.55 3.99
C ALA A 343 3.92 -3.98 2.57
N ALA A 344 4.86 -4.23 1.66
CA ALA A 344 4.72 -3.93 0.25
C ALA A 344 3.45 -4.51 -0.39
N ILE A 345 2.95 -5.68 0.05
CA ILE A 345 1.70 -6.26 -0.46
C ILE A 345 0.49 -5.43 -0.01
N LEU A 346 0.47 -5.07 1.28
CA LEU A 346 -0.53 -4.16 1.86
C LEU A 346 -0.53 -2.81 1.13
N LEU A 347 0.64 -2.18 1.04
CA LEU A 347 0.82 -0.86 0.45
C LEU A 347 0.49 -0.87 -1.04
N GLY A 348 0.92 -1.88 -1.78
CA GLY A 348 0.63 -2.02 -3.21
C GLY A 348 -0.86 -2.16 -3.48
N SER A 349 -1.58 -2.90 -2.62
CA SER A 349 -3.04 -3.03 -2.70
C SER A 349 -3.75 -1.70 -2.49
N ILE A 350 -3.47 -0.98 -1.39
CA ILE A 350 -4.16 0.30 -1.10
C ILE A 350 -3.73 1.42 -2.06
N HIS A 351 -2.46 1.47 -2.49
CA HIS A 351 -2.00 2.47 -3.45
C HIS A 351 -2.50 2.22 -4.87
N SER A 352 -2.89 1.00 -5.19
CA SER A 352 -3.43 0.63 -6.50
C SER A 352 -4.94 0.46 -6.52
N PHE A 353 -5.60 0.54 -5.36
CA PHE A 353 -7.04 0.37 -5.22
C PHE A 353 -7.79 1.46 -5.98
N ASP A 354 -8.70 1.02 -6.86
CA ASP A 354 -9.56 1.84 -7.71
C ASP A 354 -10.75 1.00 -8.20
N THR A 355 -11.55 1.54 -9.13
CA THR A 355 -12.83 0.96 -9.59
C THR A 355 -12.76 -0.43 -10.22
N ASP A 356 -11.60 -0.87 -10.73
CA ASP A 356 -11.44 -2.20 -11.31
C ASP A 356 -11.17 -3.30 -10.28
N ASN A 357 -11.00 -2.93 -9.01
CA ASN A 357 -10.88 -3.82 -7.86
C ASN A 357 -9.78 -4.90 -8.00
N TYR A 358 -8.78 -4.67 -8.87
CA TYR A 358 -7.72 -5.63 -9.15
C TYR A 358 -6.74 -5.74 -7.98
N ASN A 359 -6.49 -6.95 -7.48
CA ASN A 359 -5.66 -7.21 -6.29
C ASN A 359 -5.97 -6.23 -5.12
N SER A 360 -7.26 -5.91 -4.96
CA SER A 360 -7.75 -5.00 -3.95
C SER A 360 -7.71 -5.62 -2.55
N PRO A 361 -8.07 -4.86 -1.51
CA PRO A 361 -8.19 -5.40 -0.16
C PRO A 361 -9.17 -6.57 0.00
N THR A 362 -10.05 -6.81 -0.98
CA THR A 362 -10.99 -7.95 -0.99
C THR A 362 -10.51 -9.18 -1.76
N ASN A 363 -9.40 -9.07 -2.50
CA ASN A 363 -8.77 -10.22 -3.14
C ASN A 363 -8.33 -11.22 -2.06
N ASP A 364 -8.64 -12.50 -2.25
CA ASP A 364 -8.48 -13.52 -1.21
C ASP A 364 -6.99 -13.81 -0.88
N GLN A 365 -6.11 -13.80 -1.88
CA GLN A 365 -4.66 -13.96 -1.70
C GLN A 365 -4.04 -12.74 -1.01
N VAL A 366 -4.45 -11.53 -1.38
CA VAL A 366 -4.00 -10.29 -0.76
C VAL A 366 -4.47 -10.22 0.70
N MET A 367 -5.78 -10.45 0.94
CA MET A 367 -6.38 -10.48 2.27
C MET A 367 -5.69 -11.49 3.19
N LEU A 368 -5.45 -12.72 2.70
CA LEU A 368 -4.73 -13.74 3.47
C LEU A 368 -3.29 -13.31 3.77
N THR A 369 -2.59 -12.73 2.79
CA THR A 369 -1.21 -12.24 2.96
C THR A 369 -1.13 -11.16 4.02
N VAL A 370 -1.99 -10.14 3.95
CA VAL A 370 -2.02 -8.99 4.88
C VAL A 370 -2.43 -9.43 6.29
N TRP A 371 -3.42 -10.32 6.40
CA TRP A 371 -3.84 -10.86 7.70
C TRP A 371 -2.72 -11.66 8.36
N ARG A 372 -2.01 -12.52 7.63
CA ARG A 372 -0.87 -13.28 8.16
C ARG A 372 0.29 -12.36 8.55
N TYR A 373 0.66 -11.44 7.66
CA TYR A 373 1.65 -10.40 7.87
C TYR A 373 1.49 -9.70 9.23
N ALA A 374 0.28 -9.20 9.52
CA ALA A 374 -0.03 -8.55 10.78
C ALA A 374 0.11 -9.47 12.00
N ARG A 375 -0.40 -10.70 11.91
CA ARG A 375 -0.35 -11.68 13.01
C ARG A 375 1.07 -12.03 13.41
N PHE A 376 2.00 -12.10 12.46
CA PHE A 376 3.40 -12.36 12.75
C PHE A 376 4.05 -11.21 13.52
N PHE A 377 3.75 -9.95 13.17
CA PHE A 377 4.30 -8.81 13.90
C PHE A 377 3.82 -8.76 15.36
N LYS A 378 2.67 -9.35 15.67
CA LYS A 378 2.16 -9.47 17.05
C LYS A 378 3.14 -10.18 17.99
N GLY A 379 3.87 -11.18 17.47
CA GLY A 379 4.93 -11.89 18.21
C GLY A 379 6.30 -11.23 18.10
N GLN A 380 6.58 -10.52 17.01
CA GLN A 380 7.92 -10.01 16.70
C GLN A 380 8.36 -8.83 17.57
N PHE A 381 7.46 -7.89 17.85
CA PHE A 381 7.80 -6.66 18.58
C PHE A 381 7.42 -6.75 20.06
N ALA A 382 8.32 -6.37 20.96
CA ALA A 382 8.02 -6.36 22.39
C ALA A 382 6.90 -5.36 22.72
N ILE A 383 6.79 -4.25 21.99
CA ILE A 383 5.66 -3.32 22.11
C ILE A 383 4.30 -3.96 21.80
N ASN A 384 4.26 -4.93 20.88
CA ASN A 384 3.04 -5.68 20.57
C ASN A 384 2.73 -6.71 21.65
N GLN A 385 3.76 -7.36 22.21
CA GLN A 385 3.58 -8.30 23.32
C GLN A 385 3.05 -7.61 24.58
N GLN A 386 3.52 -6.39 24.88
CA GLN A 386 3.01 -5.54 25.96
C GLN A 386 1.52 -5.19 25.79
N ARG A 387 1.01 -5.19 24.56
CA ARG A 387 -0.38 -4.88 24.19
C ARG A 387 -1.03 -6.03 23.42
N SER A 388 -0.82 -7.27 23.88
CA SER A 388 -1.26 -8.48 23.17
C SER A 388 -2.78 -8.59 22.92
N ALA A 389 -3.62 -7.82 23.63
CA ALA A 389 -5.06 -7.72 23.38
C ALA A 389 -5.46 -6.73 22.26
N TYR A 390 -4.53 -5.91 21.77
CA TYR A 390 -4.77 -4.87 20.77
C TYR A 390 -4.28 -5.27 19.38
N ALA A 391 -4.63 -4.48 18.36
CA ALA A 391 -4.05 -4.61 17.03
C ALA A 391 -2.53 -4.34 17.10
N PRO A 392 -1.68 -5.12 16.41
CA PRO A 392 -0.24 -4.93 16.46
C PRO A 392 0.19 -3.69 15.66
N THR A 393 1.23 -2.98 16.11
CA THR A 393 2.03 -2.17 15.19
C THR A 393 2.77 -3.10 14.22
N VAL A 394 3.00 -2.69 12.98
CA VAL A 394 3.62 -3.54 11.95
C VAL A 394 4.84 -2.86 11.32
N GLY A 395 5.86 -3.65 10.94
CA GLY A 395 7.11 -3.16 10.33
C GLY A 395 7.05 -3.13 8.80
N ARG A 396 8.18 -3.37 8.11
CA ARG A 396 8.20 -3.63 6.66
C ARG A 396 8.11 -5.12 6.37
N TYR A 397 9.05 -5.89 6.90
CA TYR A 397 9.13 -7.35 6.77
C TYR A 397 9.89 -7.91 8.00
N MET A 398 9.83 -9.22 8.26
CA MET A 398 10.36 -9.80 9.50
C MET A 398 11.88 -9.79 9.59
N GLU A 399 12.55 -9.94 8.45
CA GLU A 399 14.01 -9.97 8.33
C GLU A 399 14.63 -8.56 8.33
N ASP A 400 13.83 -7.52 8.60
CA ASP A 400 14.29 -6.13 8.57
C ASP A 400 15.31 -5.86 9.69
N VAL A 401 16.35 -5.09 9.33
CA VAL A 401 17.44 -4.68 10.22
C VAL A 401 17.61 -3.17 10.25
N TYR A 402 16.85 -2.42 9.45
CA TYR A 402 16.93 -0.97 9.40
C TYR A 402 16.21 -0.33 10.60
N ASN A 403 16.97 0.26 11.49
CA ASN A 403 16.52 0.86 12.74
C ASN A 403 16.07 2.34 12.62
N GLY A 404 16.09 2.91 11.40
CA GLY A 404 15.78 4.32 11.17
C GLY A 404 16.99 5.26 11.26
N ASP A 405 18.21 4.77 11.40
CA ASP A 405 19.44 5.58 11.42
C ASP A 405 20.52 4.96 10.50
N ASP A 406 21.75 5.45 10.53
CA ASP A 406 22.93 5.00 9.77
C ASP A 406 23.34 3.52 9.99
N GLY A 407 22.51 2.71 10.65
CA GLY A 407 22.69 1.29 10.85
C GLY A 407 23.59 0.92 12.02
N VAL A 408 23.96 1.88 12.90
CA VAL A 408 24.94 1.65 13.98
C VAL A 408 24.30 1.33 15.35
N ASN A 409 22.97 1.49 15.52
CA ASN A 409 22.28 1.30 16.81
C ASN A 409 21.38 0.04 16.90
N ASN A 410 21.71 -0.89 17.81
CA ASN A 410 21.16 -2.24 17.93
C ASN A 410 19.75 -2.37 18.57
N ASN A 411 18.88 -1.37 18.50
CA ASN A 411 17.54 -1.47 19.10
C ASN A 411 16.47 -2.08 18.17
N GLY A 412 16.90 -2.69 17.06
CA GLY A 412 16.05 -3.45 16.12
C GLY A 412 15.30 -2.59 15.11
N ALA A 413 14.93 -3.20 13.97
CA ALA A 413 14.07 -2.57 12.97
C ALA A 413 12.68 -2.29 13.57
N GLY A 414 12.23 -1.05 13.41
CA GLY A 414 11.04 -0.54 14.06
C GLY A 414 9.74 -0.90 13.37
N ALA A 415 8.64 -0.65 14.08
CA ALA A 415 7.32 -0.64 13.48
C ALA A 415 7.13 0.64 12.67
N TRP A 416 6.59 0.56 11.47
CA TRP A 416 6.44 1.71 10.59
C TRP A 416 5.07 2.37 10.78
N LEU A 417 5.08 3.69 10.98
CA LEU A 417 3.83 4.45 11.20
C LEU A 417 2.93 4.38 9.96
N LEU A 418 3.51 4.54 8.77
CA LEU A 418 2.80 4.44 7.50
C LEU A 418 2.17 3.05 7.28
N ALA A 419 2.87 1.98 7.67
CA ALA A 419 2.37 0.62 7.49
C ALA A 419 1.24 0.33 8.50
N THR A 420 1.37 0.82 9.74
CA THR A 420 0.34 0.69 10.77
C THR A 420 -0.93 1.49 10.40
N ALA A 421 -0.78 2.70 9.85
CA ALA A 421 -1.91 3.46 9.30
C ALA A 421 -2.51 2.77 8.06
N GLY A 422 -1.67 2.20 7.19
CA GLY A 422 -2.11 1.46 6.00
C GLY A 422 -2.93 0.22 6.32
N MET A 423 -2.68 -0.47 7.44
CA MET A 423 -3.53 -1.57 7.90
C MET A 423 -4.96 -1.10 8.18
N ALA A 424 -5.15 0.11 8.72
CA ALA A 424 -6.46 0.68 8.93
C ALA A 424 -7.16 0.98 7.59
N GLU A 425 -6.47 1.65 6.67
CA GLU A 425 -6.98 1.91 5.30
C GLU A 425 -7.45 0.63 4.61
N PHE A 426 -6.59 -0.39 4.60
CA PHE A 426 -6.88 -1.69 3.97
C PHE A 426 -8.17 -2.32 4.48
N TYR A 427 -8.38 -2.35 5.80
CA TYR A 427 -9.58 -2.96 6.38
C TYR A 427 -10.83 -2.10 6.20
N TYR A 428 -10.72 -0.77 6.20
CA TYR A 428 -11.86 0.10 5.83
C TYR A 428 -12.27 -0.08 4.38
N ASP A 429 -11.30 -0.17 3.46
CA ASP A 429 -11.56 -0.39 2.04
C ASP A 429 -12.16 -1.79 1.80
N ALA A 430 -11.64 -2.83 2.46
CA ALA A 430 -12.23 -4.16 2.41
C ALA A 430 -13.69 -4.17 2.91
N ALA A 431 -13.96 -3.55 4.06
CA ALA A 431 -15.30 -3.45 4.62
C ALA A 431 -16.26 -2.72 3.66
N THR A 432 -15.82 -1.60 3.09
CA THR A 432 -16.59 -0.79 2.14
C THR A 432 -16.91 -1.58 0.87
N SER A 433 -15.91 -2.23 0.27
CA SER A 433 -16.06 -3.02 -0.95
C SER A 433 -16.99 -4.22 -0.77
N LEU A 434 -16.81 -4.99 0.31
CA LEU A 434 -17.66 -6.14 0.61
C LEU A 434 -19.11 -5.74 0.88
N PHE A 435 -19.32 -4.64 1.61
CA PHE A 435 -20.66 -4.12 1.87
C PHE A 435 -21.34 -3.65 0.58
N THR A 436 -20.61 -2.91 -0.26
CA THR A 436 -21.12 -2.41 -1.55
C THR A 436 -21.47 -3.55 -2.49
N ALA A 437 -20.70 -4.64 -2.48
CA ALA A 437 -20.97 -5.84 -3.27
C ALA A 437 -22.20 -6.64 -2.79
N GLY A 438 -22.64 -6.46 -1.53
CA GLY A 438 -23.81 -7.14 -0.96
C GLY A 438 -23.64 -8.65 -0.73
N SER A 439 -22.50 -9.23 -1.12
CA SER A 439 -22.14 -10.62 -0.89
C SER A 439 -20.63 -10.84 -1.01
N ALA A 440 -20.12 -11.96 -0.48
CA ALA A 440 -18.72 -12.34 -0.64
C ALA A 440 -18.56 -13.85 -0.86
N SER A 441 -17.76 -14.23 -1.84
CA SER A 441 -17.42 -15.63 -2.09
C SER A 441 -16.42 -16.15 -1.06
N VAL A 442 -16.57 -17.42 -0.67
CA VAL A 442 -15.69 -18.10 0.28
C VAL A 442 -14.75 -19.02 -0.49
N THR A 443 -13.46 -18.72 -0.44
CA THR A 443 -12.39 -19.52 -1.03
C THR A 443 -11.58 -20.22 0.06
N SER A 444 -10.68 -21.13 -0.32
CA SER A 444 -9.76 -21.75 0.62
C SER A 444 -8.81 -20.74 1.28
N ASN A 445 -8.57 -19.58 0.64
CA ASN A 445 -7.65 -18.57 1.17
C ASN A 445 -8.33 -17.66 2.20
N ASN A 446 -9.58 -17.26 1.96
CA ASN A 446 -10.27 -16.30 2.82
C ASN A 446 -11.15 -16.94 3.92
N GLN A 447 -11.43 -18.25 3.86
CA GLN A 447 -12.26 -18.93 4.86
C GLN A 447 -11.78 -18.70 6.29
N GLN A 448 -10.50 -19.00 6.58
CA GLN A 448 -9.91 -18.80 7.90
C GLN A 448 -9.88 -17.32 8.34
N VAL A 449 -9.80 -16.40 7.37
CA VAL A 449 -9.82 -14.97 7.64
C VAL A 449 -11.23 -14.54 8.03
N TYR A 450 -12.25 -15.02 7.32
CA TYR A 450 -13.66 -14.76 7.67
C TYR A 450 -14.03 -15.37 9.02
N GLU A 451 -13.52 -16.56 9.34
CA GLU A 451 -13.69 -17.18 10.66
C GLU A 451 -13.05 -16.33 11.77
N TYR A 452 -11.84 -15.79 11.54
CA TYR A 452 -11.21 -14.82 12.45
C TYR A 452 -12.08 -13.57 12.66
N PHE A 453 -12.79 -13.13 11.62
CA PHE A 453 -13.77 -12.04 11.68
C PHE A 453 -15.19 -12.50 12.05
N GLY A 454 -15.34 -13.70 12.62
CA GLY A 454 -16.59 -14.17 13.25
C GLY A 454 -17.64 -14.73 12.30
N VAL A 455 -17.25 -15.09 11.06
CA VAL A 455 -18.15 -15.68 10.06
C VAL A 455 -17.62 -17.03 9.62
N SER A 456 -18.33 -18.10 9.97
CA SER A 456 -18.02 -19.46 9.54
C SER A 456 -18.86 -19.82 8.31
N ALA A 457 -18.19 -20.13 7.21
CA ALA A 457 -18.82 -20.57 5.97
C ALA A 457 -17.94 -21.61 5.26
N SER A 458 -18.57 -22.45 4.43
CA SER A 458 -17.85 -23.49 3.68
C SER A 458 -17.20 -22.92 2.42
N VAL A 459 -16.00 -23.42 2.07
CA VAL A 459 -15.34 -23.13 0.79
C VAL A 459 -16.29 -23.45 -0.38
N GLY A 460 -16.33 -22.55 -1.36
CA GLY A 460 -17.26 -22.61 -2.51
C GLY A 460 -18.64 -22.00 -2.23
N GLY A 461 -18.91 -21.59 -1.00
CA GLY A 461 -20.12 -20.85 -0.63
C GLY A 461 -20.03 -19.35 -0.88
N THR A 462 -21.13 -18.66 -0.57
CA THR A 462 -21.25 -17.21 -0.59
C THR A 462 -21.90 -16.75 0.71
N ILE A 463 -21.32 -15.73 1.36
CA ILE A 463 -21.91 -15.05 2.52
C ILE A 463 -22.66 -13.80 2.08
N SER A 464 -23.77 -13.50 2.74
CA SER A 464 -24.62 -12.33 2.50
C SER A 464 -25.43 -12.00 3.76
N GLY A 465 -26.24 -10.95 3.74
CA GLY A 465 -27.16 -10.62 4.84
C GLY A 465 -26.45 -10.43 6.18
N SER A 466 -26.90 -11.14 7.22
CA SER A 466 -26.36 -11.03 8.59
C SER A 466 -24.89 -11.39 8.70
N ASP A 467 -24.44 -12.39 7.94
CA ASP A 467 -23.05 -12.87 7.98
C ASP A 467 -22.14 -11.83 7.35
N LEU A 468 -22.52 -11.29 6.19
CA LEU A 468 -21.80 -10.18 5.58
C LEU A 468 -21.74 -8.96 6.49
N ASN A 469 -22.86 -8.59 7.12
CA ASN A 469 -22.90 -7.48 8.08
C ASN A 469 -21.96 -7.73 9.27
N THR A 470 -21.85 -8.97 9.74
CA THR A 470 -20.92 -9.34 10.82
C THR A 470 -19.47 -9.20 10.37
N LEU A 471 -19.12 -9.75 9.21
CA LEU A 471 -17.77 -9.64 8.63
C LEU A 471 -17.36 -8.17 8.46
N VAL A 472 -18.20 -7.38 7.78
CA VAL A 472 -17.94 -5.97 7.47
C VAL A 472 -17.77 -5.13 8.74
N ASN A 473 -18.63 -5.32 9.75
CA ASN A 473 -18.51 -4.60 11.02
C ASN A 473 -17.25 -4.99 11.80
N ASN A 474 -16.84 -6.26 11.74
CA ASN A 474 -15.63 -6.73 12.39
C ASN A 474 -14.36 -6.26 11.67
N LEU A 475 -14.35 -6.19 10.34
CA LEU A 475 -13.28 -5.56 9.55
C LEU A 475 -13.16 -4.07 9.90
N PHE A 476 -14.28 -3.33 9.93
CA PHE A 476 -14.28 -1.92 10.35
C PHE A 476 -13.74 -1.75 11.78
N GLY A 477 -14.16 -2.62 12.71
CA GLY A 477 -13.67 -2.59 14.08
C GLY A 477 -12.18 -2.92 14.21
N GLU A 478 -11.65 -3.79 13.36
CA GLU A 478 -10.21 -4.07 13.27
C GLU A 478 -9.44 -2.83 12.79
N ALA A 479 -9.96 -2.14 11.76
CA ALA A 479 -9.38 -0.91 11.25
C ALA A 479 -9.30 0.19 12.33
N ASP A 480 -10.39 0.40 13.08
CA ASP A 480 -10.41 1.30 14.23
C ASP A 480 -9.37 0.88 15.29
N ALA A 481 -9.16 -0.42 15.51
CA ALA A 481 -8.17 -0.92 16.47
C ALA A 481 -6.71 -0.62 16.05
N TYR A 482 -6.41 -0.59 14.74
CA TYR A 482 -5.10 -0.12 14.25
C TYR A 482 -4.88 1.37 14.52
N LEU A 483 -5.91 2.19 14.34
CA LEU A 483 -5.85 3.62 14.69
C LEU A 483 -5.72 3.83 16.21
N ASP A 484 -6.36 3.00 17.04
CA ASP A 484 -6.17 3.01 18.50
C ASP A 484 -4.72 2.73 18.88
N THR A 485 -4.13 1.68 18.32
CA THR A 485 -2.73 1.32 18.56
C THR A 485 -1.79 2.44 18.11
N LEU A 486 -2.02 3.02 16.94
CA LEU A 486 -1.22 4.14 16.46
C LEU A 486 -1.36 5.37 17.38
N SER A 487 -2.59 5.71 17.77
CA SER A 487 -2.88 6.80 18.70
C SER A 487 -2.15 6.63 20.03
N TYR A 488 -2.17 5.43 20.60
CA TYR A 488 -1.51 5.13 21.87
C TYR A 488 0.01 5.39 21.82
N TRP A 489 0.70 4.90 20.78
CA TRP A 489 2.15 5.07 20.66
C TRP A 489 2.56 6.48 20.22
N MET A 490 1.69 7.21 19.52
CA MET A 490 1.91 8.63 19.26
C MET A 490 1.78 9.49 20.52
N GLY A 491 0.83 9.15 21.40
CA GLY A 491 0.54 9.93 22.60
C GLY A 491 0.01 11.32 22.24
N SER A 492 0.43 12.34 22.98
CA SER A 492 -0.02 13.74 22.76
C SER A 492 0.77 14.49 21.68
N ASP A 493 1.91 13.94 21.24
CA ASP A 493 2.72 14.56 20.20
C ASP A 493 2.25 14.07 18.83
N GLN A 494 1.92 15.04 17.98
CA GLN A 494 1.32 14.80 16.67
C GLN A 494 2.37 14.55 15.58
N MET A 495 3.67 14.70 15.87
CA MET A 495 4.73 14.44 14.91
C MET A 495 4.76 12.97 14.51
N MET A 496 4.63 12.70 13.21
CA MET A 496 4.80 11.37 12.64
C MET A 496 6.23 11.19 12.13
N THR A 497 6.92 10.20 12.68
CA THR A 497 8.23 9.72 12.20
C THR A 497 8.05 8.58 11.20
N GLU A 498 9.16 8.08 10.69
CA GLU A 498 9.19 6.83 9.93
C GLU A 498 8.79 5.62 10.79
N GLN A 499 9.34 5.50 12.01
CA GLN A 499 9.21 4.29 12.83
C GLN A 499 8.87 4.58 14.31
N PHE A 500 8.40 3.53 14.98
CA PHE A 500 8.50 3.33 16.42
C PHE A 500 9.56 2.28 16.72
N ASN A 501 10.34 2.50 17.78
CA ASN A 501 11.24 1.50 18.31
C ASN A 501 10.46 0.23 18.72
N PRO A 502 10.90 -0.98 18.30
CA PRO A 502 10.12 -2.20 18.49
C PRO A 502 10.11 -2.70 19.95
N VAL A 503 10.92 -2.08 20.82
CA VAL A 503 11.03 -2.42 22.24
C VAL A 503 10.40 -1.37 23.15
N SER A 504 10.79 -0.10 22.98
CA SER A 504 10.34 1.00 23.85
C SER A 504 9.11 1.73 23.34
N GLY A 505 8.78 1.60 22.04
CA GLY A 505 7.71 2.35 21.39
C GLY A 505 8.03 3.83 21.17
N VAL A 506 9.25 4.27 21.52
CA VAL A 506 9.71 5.64 21.24
C VAL A 506 9.82 5.82 19.73
N ARG A 507 9.33 6.94 19.21
CA ARG A 507 9.49 7.31 17.80
C ARG A 507 10.96 7.40 17.39
N GLN A 508 11.32 6.81 16.26
CA GLN A 508 12.67 6.80 15.68
C GLN A 508 12.58 6.92 14.14
N GLY A 509 13.72 7.01 13.46
CA GLY A 509 13.74 7.21 12.01
C GLY A 509 13.64 8.68 11.61
N ALA A 510 13.41 8.91 10.32
CA ALA A 510 13.25 10.26 9.80
C ALA A 510 12.09 11.01 10.50
N HIS A 511 12.39 12.21 11.00
CA HIS A 511 11.40 13.10 11.60
C HIS A 511 10.55 13.79 10.54
N HIS A 512 9.25 13.94 10.82
CA HIS A 512 8.28 14.49 9.87
C HIS A 512 8.32 13.77 8.51
N LEU A 513 8.25 12.44 8.52
CA LEU A 513 8.19 11.67 7.28
C LEU A 513 6.86 11.97 6.56
N THR A 514 6.94 12.54 5.37
CA THR A 514 5.78 13.00 4.59
C THR A 514 4.83 11.85 4.26
N TRP A 515 5.36 10.66 3.95
CA TRP A 515 4.56 9.48 3.66
C TRP A 515 3.77 8.99 4.89
N SER A 516 4.31 9.09 6.11
CA SER A 516 3.55 8.76 7.33
C SER A 516 2.32 9.66 7.50
N TYR A 517 2.44 10.96 7.22
CA TYR A 517 1.30 11.87 7.25
C TYR A 517 0.28 11.55 6.14
N ALA A 518 0.75 11.26 4.93
CA ALA A 518 -0.09 10.87 3.80
C ALA A 518 -0.91 9.60 4.13
N ALA A 519 -0.26 8.55 4.65
CA ALA A 519 -0.90 7.30 5.02
C ALA A 519 -2.00 7.45 6.07
N LEU A 520 -1.83 8.35 7.05
CA LEU A 520 -2.88 8.64 8.02
C LEU A 520 -4.07 9.39 7.37
N ILE A 521 -3.78 10.35 6.48
CA ILE A 521 -4.80 11.10 5.76
C ILE A 521 -5.65 10.15 4.91
N THR A 522 -5.01 9.24 4.17
CA THR A 522 -5.70 8.27 3.32
C THR A 522 -6.49 7.25 4.14
N ALA A 523 -5.96 6.78 5.27
CA ALA A 523 -6.71 5.96 6.22
C ALA A 523 -7.96 6.68 6.77
N LYS A 524 -7.87 7.99 7.06
CA LYS A 524 -9.05 8.77 7.45
C LYS A 524 -10.08 8.85 6.32
N PHE A 525 -9.65 9.09 5.08
CA PHE A 525 -10.58 9.12 3.95
C PHE A 525 -11.29 7.77 3.75
N ALA A 526 -10.57 6.66 3.88
CA ALA A 526 -11.16 5.32 3.85
C ALA A 526 -12.16 5.11 5.00
N ARG A 527 -11.82 5.55 6.22
CA ARG A 527 -12.72 5.50 7.38
C ARG A 527 -14.00 6.30 7.17
N ASP A 528 -13.89 7.53 6.71
CA ASP A 528 -15.04 8.42 6.49
C ASP A 528 -15.95 7.86 5.38
N THR A 529 -15.36 7.30 4.33
CA THR A 529 -16.07 6.56 3.27
C THR A 529 -16.82 5.37 3.87
N ALA A 530 -16.12 4.51 4.62
CA ALA A 530 -16.72 3.34 5.25
C ALA A 530 -17.86 3.73 6.21
N LEU A 531 -17.71 4.77 7.03
CA LEU A 531 -18.79 5.25 7.89
C LEU A 531 -20.02 5.67 7.10
N SER A 532 -19.82 6.39 6.00
CA SER A 532 -20.93 6.84 5.15
C SER A 532 -21.63 5.67 4.43
N THR A 533 -20.86 4.73 3.90
CA THR A 533 -21.36 3.57 3.15
C THR A 533 -22.10 2.61 4.06
N LEU A 534 -21.53 2.26 5.21
CA LEU A 534 -22.09 1.31 6.16
C LEU A 534 -23.31 1.84 6.94
N ALA A 535 -23.52 3.17 6.95
CA ALA A 535 -24.76 3.76 7.45
C ALA A 535 -25.94 3.57 6.48
N GLY A 536 -25.66 3.26 5.21
CA GLY A 536 -26.67 2.92 4.21
C GLY A 536 -27.22 1.50 4.39
N THR A 537 -28.16 1.12 3.52
CA THR A 537 -28.57 -0.29 3.39
C THR A 537 -27.58 -0.97 2.42
N PRO A 538 -27.08 -2.19 2.68
CA PRO A 538 -26.23 -2.87 1.71
C PRO A 538 -26.95 -2.94 0.37
N THR A 539 -26.26 -2.58 -0.72
CA THR A 539 -26.81 -2.75 -2.07
C THR A 539 -27.17 -4.22 -2.22
N PRO A 540 -28.44 -4.59 -2.44
CA PRO A 540 -28.81 -5.98 -2.59
C PRO A 540 -27.98 -6.59 -3.73
N PRO A 541 -27.42 -7.80 -3.57
CA PRO A 541 -26.85 -8.51 -4.70
C PRO A 541 -27.93 -8.58 -5.79
N ILE A 542 -27.59 -8.17 -7.01
CA ILE A 542 -28.58 -8.00 -8.07
C ILE A 542 -29.05 -9.40 -8.55
N THR A 543 -30.01 -9.99 -7.86
CA THR A 543 -30.53 -11.33 -8.20
C THR A 543 -32.01 -11.33 -8.54
N ASP A 544 -32.84 -10.49 -7.91
CA ASP A 544 -34.30 -10.50 -8.18
C ASP A 544 -34.77 -9.48 -9.24
N SER A 545 -34.05 -8.36 -9.42
CA SER A 545 -34.44 -7.29 -10.35
C SER A 545 -33.96 -7.51 -11.79
N CYS A 546 -33.21 -8.59 -12.04
CA CYS A 546 -32.65 -8.93 -13.36
C CYS A 546 -33.55 -9.80 -14.25
N ASN A 547 -34.75 -10.14 -13.79
CA ASN A 547 -35.71 -10.87 -14.61
C ASN A 547 -36.46 -9.94 -15.58
N VAL A 548 -35.74 -9.32 -16.53
CA VAL A 548 -36.29 -8.44 -17.56
C VAL A 548 -36.40 -9.21 -18.88
N ALA A 549 -37.62 -9.29 -19.43
CA ALA A 549 -37.87 -9.87 -20.74
C ALA A 549 -37.02 -9.16 -21.81
N VAL A 550 -36.43 -9.92 -22.75
CA VAL A 550 -35.50 -9.40 -23.78
C VAL A 550 -36.04 -8.15 -24.50
N ALA A 551 -37.33 -8.11 -24.81
CA ALA A 551 -37.98 -6.99 -25.49
C ALA A 551 -38.04 -5.69 -24.65
N ASN A 552 -37.90 -5.79 -23.33
CA ASN A 552 -37.99 -4.67 -22.39
C ASN A 552 -36.61 -4.28 -21.83
N ARG A 553 -35.53 -4.90 -22.30
CA ARG A 553 -34.18 -4.59 -21.85
C ARG A 553 -33.71 -3.27 -22.43
N THR A 554 -33.20 -2.40 -21.58
CA THR A 554 -32.49 -1.18 -21.99
C THR A 554 -30.99 -1.41 -21.81
N ASP A 555 -30.21 -1.16 -22.86
CA ASP A 555 -28.77 -1.41 -22.86
C ASP A 555 -28.07 -0.57 -21.78
N CYS A 556 -27.24 -1.23 -21.00
CA CYS A 556 -26.54 -0.70 -19.83
C CYS A 556 -25.02 -0.84 -19.96
N GLY A 557 -24.54 -1.38 -21.09
CA GLY A 557 -23.13 -1.63 -21.35
C GLY A 557 -22.68 -1.15 -22.73
N TYR A 558 -21.64 -1.81 -23.26
CA TYR A 558 -21.09 -1.57 -24.59
C TYR A 558 -20.91 -2.89 -25.35
N VAL A 559 -20.69 -2.81 -26.67
CA VAL A 559 -20.50 -4.00 -27.52
C VAL A 559 -19.24 -4.75 -27.09
N GLY A 560 -19.40 -6.02 -26.71
CA GLY A 560 -18.30 -6.86 -26.23
C GLY A 560 -18.05 -6.79 -24.72
N ILE A 561 -18.85 -6.03 -23.97
CA ILE A 561 -18.82 -6.02 -22.50
C ILE A 561 -18.98 -7.45 -21.97
N THR A 562 -18.20 -7.82 -20.96
CA THR A 562 -18.26 -9.11 -20.28
C THR A 562 -19.31 -9.11 -19.17
N GLN A 563 -19.64 -10.30 -18.67
CA GLN A 563 -20.52 -10.45 -17.52
C GLN A 563 -20.02 -9.67 -16.30
N ALA A 564 -18.72 -9.78 -16.00
CA ALA A 564 -18.11 -9.13 -14.84
C ALA A 564 -18.15 -7.61 -14.96
N GLU A 565 -17.82 -7.07 -16.14
CA GLU A 565 -17.87 -5.63 -16.42
C GLU A 565 -19.30 -5.10 -16.31
N CYS A 566 -20.28 -5.80 -16.89
CA CYS A 566 -21.68 -5.43 -16.80
C CYS A 566 -22.21 -5.40 -15.35
N GLN A 567 -21.87 -6.40 -14.55
CA GLN A 567 -22.36 -6.47 -13.18
C GLN A 567 -21.66 -5.44 -12.28
N SER A 568 -20.43 -5.03 -12.62
CA SER A 568 -19.72 -3.97 -11.91
C SER A 568 -20.36 -2.58 -12.06
N THR A 569 -21.12 -2.35 -13.14
CA THR A 569 -21.84 -1.09 -13.40
C THR A 569 -23.26 -1.09 -12.84
N THR A 570 -23.59 -1.99 -11.90
CA THR A 570 -24.93 -2.18 -11.32
C THR A 570 -26.01 -2.59 -12.34
N CYS A 571 -25.60 -3.14 -13.48
CA CYS A 571 -26.49 -3.66 -14.52
C CYS A 571 -26.71 -5.17 -14.36
N CYS A 572 -27.75 -5.66 -15.03
CA CYS A 572 -28.08 -7.06 -15.17
C CYS A 572 -27.41 -7.68 -16.39
N TRP A 573 -26.95 -8.93 -16.26
CA TRP A 573 -26.34 -9.67 -17.36
C TRP A 573 -27.13 -10.94 -17.69
N SER A 574 -27.48 -11.15 -18.96
CA SER A 574 -28.08 -12.39 -19.44
C SER A 574 -27.91 -12.54 -20.95
N PRO A 575 -27.27 -13.63 -21.43
CA PRO A 575 -27.12 -13.92 -22.85
C PRO A 575 -28.44 -14.07 -23.58
N LEU A 576 -28.45 -13.76 -24.88
CA LEU A 576 -29.62 -13.90 -25.73
C LEU A 576 -29.78 -15.31 -26.32
N PRO A 577 -31.02 -15.82 -26.45
CA PRO A 577 -31.30 -16.98 -27.29
C PRO A 577 -30.85 -16.77 -28.74
N SER A 578 -30.38 -17.85 -29.38
CA SER A 578 -29.92 -17.80 -30.78
C SER A 578 -30.99 -17.22 -31.70
N GLY A 579 -30.62 -16.23 -32.51
CA GLY A 579 -31.53 -15.55 -33.45
C GLY A 579 -32.34 -14.38 -32.87
N THR A 580 -32.10 -13.98 -31.62
CA THR A 580 -32.73 -12.78 -31.01
C THR A 580 -31.74 -11.61 -30.93
N ALA A 581 -32.25 -10.38 -31.06
CA ALA A 581 -31.47 -9.14 -30.97
C ALA A 581 -31.82 -8.38 -29.67
N GLY A 582 -30.83 -7.76 -29.04
CA GLY A 582 -30.96 -7.04 -27.77
C GLY A 582 -29.67 -7.03 -26.95
N PRO A 583 -29.64 -6.31 -25.82
CA PRO A 583 -28.44 -6.20 -25.00
C PRO A 583 -28.29 -7.39 -24.02
N TRP A 584 -27.06 -7.89 -23.91
CA TRP A 584 -26.68 -8.88 -22.89
C TRP A 584 -26.51 -8.21 -21.53
N CYS A 585 -26.09 -6.94 -21.51
CA CYS A 585 -26.00 -6.09 -20.34
C CYS A 585 -27.13 -5.06 -20.32
N PHE A 586 -27.99 -5.06 -19.32
CA PHE A 586 -29.20 -4.24 -19.32
C PHE A 586 -29.55 -3.71 -17.93
N TYR A 587 -30.29 -2.60 -17.89
CA TYR A 587 -30.77 -2.07 -16.61
C TYR A 587 -31.76 -3.05 -15.96
N ALA A 588 -31.69 -3.18 -14.63
CA ALA A 588 -32.69 -3.90 -13.85
C ALA A 588 -34.10 -3.34 -14.08
N ALA A 589 -35.14 -4.15 -13.81
CA ALA A 589 -36.52 -3.68 -13.89
C ALA A 589 -36.71 -2.46 -12.97
N SER A 590 -37.21 -1.35 -13.51
CA SER A 590 -37.60 -0.19 -12.70
C SER A 590 -38.73 -0.61 -11.75
N SER A 591 -38.50 -0.44 -10.45
CA SER A 591 -39.52 -0.65 -9.41
C SER A 591 -40.67 0.33 -9.52
#